data_AF-A0A6P5XWX6-F1
#
_entry.id   AF-A0A6P5XWX6-F1
#
_cell.length_a   1.000
_cell.length_b   1.000
_cell.length_c   1.000
_cell.angle_alpha   90.00
_cell.angle_beta   90.00
_cell.angle_gamma   90.00
#
_symmetry.space_group_name_H-M   'P 1'
#
loop_
_entity.id
_entity.type
_entity.pdbx_description
1 polymer ?
#
loop_
_entity_poly.entity_id
_entity_poly.type
_entity_poly.pdbx_seq_one_letter_code
_entity_poly.pdbx_strand_id
1 'polypeptide(L)'
;MGEFSIQISTNLINRLAEDDEKLKKRTKKSKTKVPREPQRPQTKVDQKQISDDSEKREGTTGTGWPVQPPLFLPVNQPPYSASAELDAILSVVKESENVVEKLRKQEEKMVQEVTQKAKDLHDKEFKIPEPKPMPCLVENNAWMACYKENANDLTKCAPLAQNFADCARRVRQLAKSADK
;
A
#
# COMPACT_ATOMS: atom_id res chain seq x y z
N MET A 1 2.26 -43.08 -16.71
CA MET A 1 1.60 -41.95 -16.03
C MET A 1 1.24 -42.42 -14.63
N GLY A 2 1.88 -41.87 -13.60
CA GLY A 2 1.66 -42.29 -12.21
C GLY A 2 0.45 -41.58 -11.62
N GLU A 3 -0.43 -42.35 -10.98
CA GLU A 3 -1.63 -41.87 -10.30
C GLU A 3 -1.24 -41.30 -8.94
N PHE A 4 -1.37 -39.98 -8.76
CA PHE A 4 -1.15 -39.32 -7.48
C PHE A 4 -2.48 -39.26 -6.72
N SER A 5 -2.60 -40.05 -5.66
CA SER A 5 -3.71 -39.94 -4.70
C SER A 5 -3.37 -38.87 -3.66
N ILE A 6 -4.17 -37.81 -3.61
CA ILE A 6 -4.06 -36.77 -2.59
C ILE A 6 -4.89 -37.20 -1.38
N GLN A 7 -4.23 -37.51 -0.27
CA GLN A 7 -4.89 -37.76 1.00
C GLN A 7 -4.92 -36.46 1.83
N ILE A 8 -6.10 -35.89 1.99
CA ILE A 8 -6.30 -34.69 2.81
C ILE A 8 -6.59 -35.14 4.24
N SER A 9 -5.76 -34.71 5.18
CA SER A 9 -5.97 -35.03 6.60
C SER A 9 -7.24 -34.34 7.12
N THR A 10 -8.04 -35.05 7.90
CA THR A 10 -9.26 -34.53 8.56
C THR A 10 -8.95 -33.36 9.50
N ASN A 11 -7.74 -33.29 10.03
CA ASN A 11 -7.28 -32.19 10.88
C ASN A 11 -7.18 -30.85 10.12
N LEU A 12 -6.85 -30.89 8.82
CA LEU A 12 -6.83 -29.69 7.97
C LEU A 12 -8.24 -29.16 7.72
N ILE A 13 -9.21 -30.06 7.54
CA ILE A 13 -10.61 -29.73 7.30
C ILE A 13 -11.19 -29.02 8.53
N ASN A 14 -10.93 -29.52 9.74
CA ASN A 14 -11.43 -28.92 10.97
C ASN A 14 -10.83 -27.52 11.22
N ARG A 15 -9.55 -27.31 10.91
CA ARG A 15 -8.92 -25.98 11.02
C ARG A 15 -9.54 -24.95 10.08
N LEU A 16 -9.85 -25.34 8.85
CA LEU A 16 -10.49 -24.44 7.88
C LEU A 16 -11.93 -24.10 8.26
N ALA A 17 -12.64 -25.01 8.91
CA ALA A 17 -14.01 -24.79 9.38
C ALA A 17 -14.10 -23.87 10.62
N GLU A 18 -13.07 -23.86 11.49
CA GLU A 18 -13.07 -23.07 12.73
C GLU A 18 -12.69 -21.58 12.53
N ASP A 19 -11.96 -21.23 11.47
CA ASP A 19 -11.51 -19.85 11.21
C ASP A 19 -12.64 -18.91 10.77
N ASP A 20 -13.75 -19.44 10.23
CA ASP A 20 -14.89 -18.64 9.78
C ASP A 20 -15.81 -18.17 10.94
N GLU A 21 -15.88 -18.93 12.04
CA GLU A 21 -16.88 -18.70 13.11
C GLU A 21 -16.48 -17.64 14.15
N LYS A 22 -15.21 -17.19 14.22
CA LYS A 22 -14.72 -16.34 15.33
C LYS A 22 -14.30 -14.91 14.98
N LEU A 23 -14.47 -14.45 13.74
CA LEU A 23 -14.18 -13.05 13.39
C LEU A 23 -15.39 -12.12 13.57
N LYS A 24 -15.94 -12.07 14.79
CA LYS A 24 -16.88 -11.00 15.20
C LYS A 24 -16.21 -10.00 16.16
N LYS A 25 -15.97 -8.81 15.60
CA LYS A 25 -15.94 -7.47 16.22
C LYS A 25 -15.02 -7.29 17.45
N ARG A 26 -13.89 -6.60 17.24
CA ARG A 26 -13.31 -5.71 18.28
C ARG A 26 -12.95 -4.33 17.72
N THR A 27 -13.66 -3.35 18.24
CA THR A 27 -13.47 -1.90 18.07
C THR A 27 -12.34 -1.42 18.99
N LYS A 28 -11.40 -0.61 18.48
CA LYS A 28 -10.92 0.69 19.04
C LYS A 28 -9.48 1.03 18.58
N LYS A 29 -9.30 2.32 18.25
CA LYS A 29 -8.08 2.99 17.77
C LYS A 29 -7.01 3.14 18.88
N SER A 30 -5.72 3.09 18.50
CA SER A 30 -4.69 4.05 18.96
C SER A 30 -3.43 3.98 18.08
N LYS A 31 -2.94 5.15 17.65
CA LYS A 31 -1.74 5.40 16.83
C LYS A 31 -0.47 4.78 17.43
N THR A 32 0.42 4.26 16.58
CA THR A 32 1.84 4.07 16.92
C THR A 32 2.72 4.66 15.81
N LYS A 33 3.68 5.50 16.23
CA LYS A 33 4.66 6.19 15.38
C LYS A 33 5.70 5.21 14.82
N VAL A 34 6.10 5.46 13.58
CA VAL A 34 7.24 4.88 12.86
C VAL A 34 8.55 5.21 13.57
N PRO A 35 9.51 4.28 13.65
CA PRO A 35 10.86 4.61 13.17
C PRO A 35 11.43 3.64 12.11
N ARG A 36 12.23 4.23 11.22
CA ARG A 36 12.85 3.72 9.99
C ARG A 36 14.23 3.10 10.30
N GLU A 37 14.59 2.09 9.51
CA GLU A 37 15.83 1.28 9.47
C GLU A 37 17.10 2.09 9.05
N PRO A 38 18.29 1.48 8.77
CA PRO A 38 19.40 1.01 9.64
C PRO A 38 20.72 1.82 9.51
N GLN A 39 21.66 1.69 10.46
CA GLN A 39 23.06 2.14 10.27
C GLN A 39 24.11 1.11 10.72
N ARG A 40 25.19 1.06 9.92
CA ARG A 40 26.39 0.19 9.91
C ARG A 40 27.07 -0.04 11.27
N PRO A 41 27.79 -1.17 11.45
CA PRO A 41 28.78 -1.32 12.51
C PRO A 41 30.16 -0.83 12.06
N GLN A 42 30.74 0.13 12.80
CA GLN A 42 32.17 0.44 12.77
C GLN A 42 32.83 -0.02 14.08
N THR A 43 33.99 -0.66 13.88
CA THR A 43 35.13 -0.92 14.78
C THR A 43 35.28 -0.02 16.01
N LYS A 44 35.54 -0.63 17.18
CA LYS A 44 36.47 -0.13 18.21
C LYS A 44 37.13 -1.27 19.00
N VAL A 45 38.41 -1.06 19.25
CA VAL A 45 39.42 -1.87 19.96
C VAL A 45 39.52 -1.34 21.40
N ASP A 46 39.63 -2.23 22.39
CA ASP A 46 40.23 -1.98 23.72
C ASP A 46 40.71 -3.35 24.26
N GLN A 47 41.98 -3.70 24.12
CA GLN A 47 43.10 -3.45 25.06
C GLN A 47 42.85 -4.04 26.47
N LYS A 48 43.44 -5.22 26.75
CA LYS A 48 43.69 -5.68 28.12
C LYS A 48 45.17 -5.99 28.30
N GLN A 49 45.74 -5.35 29.30
CA GLN A 49 47.15 -5.28 29.67
C GLN A 49 47.73 -6.60 30.15
N ILE A 50 49.01 -6.72 29.86
CA ILE A 50 50.03 -7.66 30.36
C ILE A 50 50.22 -7.43 31.87
N SER A 51 50.26 -8.52 32.65
CA SER A 51 50.83 -8.54 34.00
C SER A 51 51.98 -9.54 34.01
N ASP A 52 53.16 -9.01 34.27
CA ASP A 52 54.43 -9.69 34.48
C ASP A 52 54.41 -10.29 35.90
N ASP A 53 54.70 -11.58 36.04
CA ASP A 53 55.20 -12.15 37.30
C ASP A 53 56.27 -13.19 36.95
N SER A 54 57.41 -13.01 37.58
CA SER A 54 58.68 -13.64 37.26
C SER A 54 59.01 -14.62 38.36
N GLU A 55 59.08 -15.93 38.08
CA GLU A 55 59.92 -16.87 38.85
C GLU A 55 60.45 -18.03 37.96
N LYS A 56 61.71 -17.86 37.54
CA LYS A 56 62.80 -18.86 37.44
C LYS A 56 62.44 -20.35 37.64
N ARG A 57 62.69 -21.17 36.60
CA ARG A 57 63.47 -22.44 36.74
C ARG A 57 63.96 -23.00 35.40
N GLU A 58 65.27 -23.21 35.39
CA GLU A 58 66.15 -23.94 34.47
C GLU A 58 65.59 -25.26 33.90
N GLY A 59 66.06 -25.62 32.69
CA GLY A 59 66.48 -27.01 32.43
C GLY A 59 65.92 -27.75 31.20
N THR A 60 66.80 -27.88 30.20
CA THR A 60 67.05 -29.12 29.43
C THR A 60 66.34 -29.35 28.08
N THR A 61 67.21 -29.54 27.10
CA THR A 61 67.10 -29.97 25.70
C THR A 61 66.19 -31.17 25.43
N GLY A 62 65.43 -31.11 24.33
CA GLY A 62 64.73 -32.26 23.73
C GLY A 62 64.38 -32.04 22.26
N THR A 63 64.93 -32.90 21.41
CA THR A 63 64.91 -32.95 19.95
C THR A 63 63.50 -33.19 19.35
N GLY A 64 63.18 -32.55 18.22
CA GLY A 64 62.11 -33.01 17.32
C GLY A 64 61.47 -31.92 16.44
N TRP A 65 61.80 -31.88 15.15
CA TRP A 65 61.06 -31.08 14.16
C TRP A 65 59.72 -31.76 13.81
N PRO A 66 58.58 -31.05 13.80
CA PRO A 66 57.34 -31.62 13.29
C PRO A 66 57.36 -31.58 11.75
N VAL A 67 57.30 -32.76 11.12
CA VAL A 67 57.04 -32.90 9.68
C VAL A 67 55.62 -32.41 9.40
N GLN A 68 55.47 -31.35 8.59
CA GLN A 68 54.15 -30.92 8.13
C GLN A 68 53.56 -31.94 7.15
N PRO A 69 52.26 -32.26 7.23
CA PRO A 69 51.58 -33.09 6.24
C PRO A 69 51.44 -32.36 4.89
N PRO A 70 51.49 -33.05 3.74
CA PRO A 70 51.37 -32.41 2.44
C PRO A 70 49.96 -31.81 2.28
N LEU A 71 49.92 -30.51 2.03
CA LEU A 71 48.69 -29.82 1.66
C LEU A 71 48.34 -30.19 0.22
N PHE A 72 47.29 -30.99 0.06
CA PHE A 72 46.65 -31.17 -1.25
C PHE A 72 45.95 -29.87 -1.62
N LEU A 73 46.59 -29.07 -2.48
CA LEU A 73 45.93 -27.95 -3.15
C LEU A 73 45.03 -28.51 -4.26
N PRO A 74 43.76 -28.08 -4.35
CA PRO A 74 42.90 -28.51 -5.44
C PRO A 74 43.48 -28.06 -6.78
N VAL A 75 43.55 -29.04 -7.68
CA VAL A 75 44.05 -28.97 -9.05
C VAL A 75 43.22 -27.99 -9.88
N ASN A 76 43.92 -27.12 -10.61
CA ASN A 76 43.51 -26.32 -11.78
C ASN A 76 42.01 -25.98 -11.91
N GLN A 77 41.68 -24.72 -11.62
CA GLN A 77 40.50 -24.10 -12.22
C GLN A 77 40.68 -24.06 -13.76
N PRO A 78 39.68 -24.47 -14.55
CA PRO A 78 39.73 -24.26 -15.99
C PRO A 78 39.86 -22.76 -16.30
N PRO A 79 40.44 -22.37 -17.46
CA PRO A 79 40.71 -20.98 -17.80
C PRO A 79 39.44 -20.26 -18.27
N TYR A 80 38.35 -20.36 -17.52
CA TYR A 80 37.30 -19.36 -17.63
C TYR A 80 37.86 -18.10 -17.00
N SER A 81 38.13 -17.09 -17.83
CA SER A 81 38.55 -15.80 -17.33
C SER A 81 37.43 -15.29 -16.42
N ALA A 82 37.76 -14.95 -15.17
CA ALA A 82 36.80 -14.38 -14.22
C ALA A 82 36.05 -13.16 -14.79
N SER A 83 36.62 -12.52 -15.84
CA SER A 83 35.96 -11.47 -16.60
C SER A 83 34.71 -11.94 -17.37
N ALA A 84 34.71 -13.14 -17.96
CA ALA A 84 33.58 -13.64 -18.73
C ALA A 84 32.35 -13.94 -17.85
N GLU A 85 32.58 -14.45 -16.63
CA GLU A 85 31.50 -14.66 -15.64
C GLU A 85 30.93 -13.32 -15.14
N LEU A 86 31.80 -12.33 -14.89
CA LEU A 86 31.35 -10.98 -14.51
C LEU A 86 30.54 -10.31 -15.62
N ASP A 87 30.97 -10.42 -16.87
CA ASP A 87 30.25 -9.88 -18.03
C ASP A 87 28.88 -10.56 -18.21
N ALA A 88 28.81 -11.88 -17.99
CA ALA A 88 27.55 -12.62 -18.00
C ALA A 88 26.60 -12.13 -16.90
N ILE A 89 27.10 -11.92 -15.69
CA ILE A 89 26.31 -11.39 -14.56
C ILE A 89 25.80 -9.97 -14.89
N LEU A 90 26.66 -9.09 -15.39
CA LEU A 90 26.28 -7.73 -15.78
C LEU A 90 25.22 -7.72 -16.88
N SER A 91 25.31 -8.64 -17.85
CA SER A 91 24.31 -8.80 -18.89
C SER A 91 22.95 -9.20 -18.31
N VAL A 92 22.92 -10.17 -17.39
CA VAL A 92 21.68 -10.60 -16.73
C VAL A 92 21.08 -9.48 -15.89
N VAL A 93 21.90 -8.71 -15.16
CA VAL A 93 21.42 -7.56 -14.39
C VAL A 93 20.77 -6.52 -15.32
N LYS A 94 21.44 -6.16 -16.42
CA LYS A 94 20.91 -5.20 -17.40
C LYS A 94 19.61 -5.69 -18.05
N GLU A 95 19.52 -6.98 -18.34
CA GLU A 95 18.29 -7.58 -18.86
C GLU A 95 17.16 -7.52 -17.83
N SER A 96 17.46 -7.83 -16.57
CA SER A 96 16.48 -7.76 -15.47
C SER A 96 15.93 -6.34 -15.28
N GLU A 97 16.79 -5.32 -15.36
CA GLU A 97 16.37 -3.92 -15.27
C GLU A 97 15.43 -3.53 -16.42
N ASN A 98 15.71 -3.98 -17.65
CA ASN A 98 14.85 -3.73 -18.80
C ASN A 98 13.48 -4.42 -18.66
N VAL A 99 13.46 -5.66 -18.17
CA VAL A 99 12.20 -6.38 -17.90
C VAL A 99 11.39 -5.67 -16.81
N VAL A 100 12.04 -5.21 -15.74
CA VAL A 100 11.37 -4.44 -14.67
C VAL A 100 10.79 -3.13 -15.22
N GLU A 101 11.51 -2.41 -16.08
CA GLU A 101 10.99 -1.18 -16.68
C GLU A 101 9.76 -1.45 -17.55
N LYS A 102 9.76 -2.54 -18.33
CA LYS A 102 8.61 -2.96 -19.14
C LYS A 102 7.41 -3.34 -18.27
N LEU A 103 7.63 -4.11 -17.21
CA LEU A 103 6.58 -4.50 -16.27
C LEU A 103 5.97 -3.28 -15.58
N ARG A 104 6.80 -2.31 -15.17
CA ARG A 104 6.34 -1.07 -14.56
C ARG A 104 5.43 -0.27 -15.52
N LYS A 105 5.81 -0.16 -16.79
CA LYS A 105 4.97 0.49 -17.82
C LYS A 105 3.65 -0.26 -18.02
N GLN A 106 3.67 -1.59 -17.97
CA GLN A 106 2.46 -2.41 -18.09
C GLN A 106 1.55 -2.24 -16.87
N GLU A 107 2.11 -2.21 -15.67
CA GLU A 107 1.39 -1.93 -14.42
C GLU A 107 0.71 -0.56 -14.46
N GLU A 108 1.45 0.49 -14.83
CA GLU A 108 0.90 1.85 -14.96
C GLU A 108 -0.27 1.90 -15.95
N LYS A 109 -0.14 1.24 -17.11
CA LYS A 109 -1.22 1.13 -18.08
C LYS A 109 -2.43 0.38 -17.51
N MET A 110 -2.20 -0.75 -16.84
CA MET A 110 -3.27 -1.55 -16.24
C MET A 110 -4.01 -0.77 -15.14
N VAL A 111 -3.29 -0.03 -14.30
CA VAL A 111 -3.87 0.82 -13.26
C VAL A 111 -4.75 1.92 -13.86
N GLN A 112 -4.29 2.55 -14.95
CA GLN A 112 -5.10 3.55 -15.67
C GLN A 112 -6.37 2.92 -16.24
N GLU A 113 -6.27 1.77 -16.89
CA GLU A 113 -7.43 1.06 -17.47
C GLU A 113 -8.45 0.67 -16.39
N VAL A 114 -8.00 0.08 -15.29
CA VAL A 114 -8.87 -0.32 -14.17
C VAL A 114 -9.51 0.89 -13.52
N THR A 115 -8.75 1.98 -13.31
CA THR A 115 -9.29 3.22 -12.73
C THR A 115 -10.35 3.84 -13.64
N GLN A 116 -10.10 3.89 -14.95
CA GLN A 116 -11.05 4.44 -15.91
C GLN A 116 -12.31 3.58 -15.98
N LYS A 117 -12.16 2.25 -15.98
CA LYS A 117 -13.29 1.33 -15.98
C LYS A 117 -14.10 1.40 -14.68
N ALA A 118 -13.44 1.57 -13.54
CA ALA A 118 -14.11 1.75 -12.26
C ALA A 118 -14.96 3.04 -12.24
N LYS A 119 -14.43 4.14 -12.79
CA LYS A 119 -15.20 5.40 -12.95
C LYS A 119 -16.39 5.21 -13.88
N ASP A 120 -16.18 4.58 -15.04
CA ASP A 120 -17.25 4.33 -16.02
C ASP A 120 -18.37 3.44 -15.43
N LEU A 121 -18.01 2.38 -14.70
CA LEU A 121 -18.99 1.53 -14.00
C LEU A 121 -19.71 2.31 -12.91
N HIS A 122 -18.99 3.12 -12.13
CA HIS A 122 -19.60 3.98 -11.12
C HIS A 122 -20.60 4.97 -11.73
N ASP A 123 -20.24 5.61 -12.84
CA ASP A 123 -21.11 6.58 -13.51
C ASP A 123 -22.33 5.92 -14.19
N LYS A 124 -22.21 4.65 -14.59
CA LYS A 124 -23.31 3.87 -15.19
C LYS A 124 -24.26 3.28 -14.15
N GLU A 125 -23.72 2.63 -13.13
CA GLU A 125 -24.49 1.87 -12.15
C GLU A 125 -24.92 2.72 -10.94
N PHE A 126 -24.09 3.70 -10.56
CA PHE A 126 -24.28 4.52 -9.37
C PHE A 126 -24.53 5.99 -9.71
N LYS A 127 -25.11 6.27 -10.88
CA LYS A 127 -25.57 7.62 -11.20
C LYS A 127 -26.66 8.00 -10.21
N ILE A 128 -26.33 8.85 -9.24
CA ILE A 128 -27.32 9.53 -8.43
C ILE A 128 -28.21 10.29 -9.44
N PRO A 129 -29.52 10.02 -9.49
CA PRO A 129 -30.41 10.76 -10.36
C PRO A 129 -30.16 12.24 -10.15
N GLU A 130 -29.95 12.98 -11.24
CA GLU A 130 -29.63 14.40 -11.12
C GLU A 130 -30.65 15.07 -10.19
N PRO A 131 -30.18 15.86 -9.21
CA PRO A 131 -31.09 16.46 -8.25
C PRO A 131 -32.11 17.26 -9.02
N LYS A 132 -33.40 16.94 -8.82
CA LYS A 132 -34.48 17.65 -9.49
C LYS A 132 -34.28 19.16 -9.27
N PRO A 133 -34.42 19.99 -10.32
CA PRO A 133 -34.21 21.42 -10.19
C PRO A 133 -35.11 21.97 -9.08
N MET A 134 -34.58 22.89 -8.29
CA MET A 134 -35.32 23.46 -7.17
C MET A 134 -36.62 24.09 -7.69
N PRO A 135 -37.79 23.63 -7.22
CA PRO A 135 -39.05 24.19 -7.68
C PRO A 135 -39.17 25.64 -7.23
N CYS A 136 -39.66 26.52 -8.12
CA CYS A 136 -39.81 27.96 -7.87
C CYS A 136 -38.51 28.77 -7.83
N LEU A 137 -37.47 28.31 -8.54
CA LEU A 137 -36.17 29.00 -8.59
C LEU A 137 -36.28 30.45 -9.09
N VAL A 138 -37.12 30.70 -10.09
CA VAL A 138 -37.27 32.03 -10.70
C VAL A 138 -37.88 33.01 -9.70
N GLU A 139 -38.99 32.62 -9.06
CA GLU A 139 -39.69 33.42 -8.05
C GLU A 139 -38.82 33.63 -6.81
N ASN A 140 -38.10 32.59 -6.39
CA ASN A 140 -37.13 32.69 -5.30
C ASN A 140 -36.03 33.71 -5.61
N ASN A 141 -35.45 33.65 -6.81
CA ASN A 141 -34.41 34.59 -7.21
C ASN A 141 -34.93 36.03 -7.30
N ALA A 142 -36.14 36.23 -7.82
CA ALA A 142 -36.76 37.55 -7.90
C ALA A 142 -37.04 38.14 -6.50
N TRP A 143 -37.61 37.35 -5.59
CA TRP A 143 -37.80 37.74 -4.19
C TRP A 143 -36.48 38.06 -3.50
N MET A 144 -35.47 37.20 -3.66
CA MET A 144 -34.15 37.39 -3.04
C MET A 144 -33.38 38.59 -3.61
N ALA A 145 -33.55 38.89 -4.90
CA ALA A 145 -32.98 40.09 -5.51
C ALA A 145 -33.60 41.35 -4.91
N CYS A 146 -34.94 41.44 -4.86
CA CYS A 146 -35.64 42.56 -4.26
C CYS A 146 -35.29 42.74 -2.78
N TYR A 147 -35.21 41.63 -2.02
CA TYR A 147 -34.83 41.64 -0.61
C TYR A 147 -33.45 42.26 -0.38
N LYS A 148 -32.47 41.91 -1.23
CA LYS A 148 -31.11 42.47 -1.17
C LYS A 148 -31.09 43.97 -1.48
N GLU A 149 -31.90 44.41 -2.43
CA GLU A 149 -31.99 45.82 -2.83
C GLU A 149 -32.77 46.69 -1.85
N ASN A 150 -33.73 46.10 -1.12
CA ASN A 150 -34.65 46.82 -0.24
C ASN A 150 -34.55 46.35 1.23
N ALA A 151 -33.33 46.22 1.76
CA ALA A 151 -33.09 45.77 3.14
C ALA A 151 -33.77 46.63 4.22
N ASN A 152 -34.01 47.92 3.92
CA ASN A 152 -34.63 48.87 4.84
C ASN A 152 -36.17 48.85 4.80
N ASP A 153 -36.78 48.35 3.72
CA ASP A 153 -38.23 48.29 3.56
C ASP A 153 -38.64 47.05 2.75
N LEU A 154 -38.89 45.97 3.48
CA LEU A 154 -39.26 44.67 2.93
C LEU A 154 -40.69 44.65 2.35
N THR A 155 -41.51 45.64 2.65
CA THR A 155 -42.91 45.67 2.18
C THR A 155 -42.99 45.88 0.67
N LYS A 156 -41.99 46.52 0.07
CA LYS A 156 -41.84 46.67 -1.38
C LYS A 156 -41.68 45.34 -2.11
N CYS A 157 -41.14 44.33 -1.43
CA CYS A 157 -40.93 43.00 -2.00
C CYS A 157 -42.10 42.04 -1.73
N ALA A 158 -43.12 42.46 -0.97
CA ALA A 158 -44.31 41.66 -0.67
C ALA A 158 -44.95 40.94 -1.88
N PRO A 159 -45.16 41.57 -3.05
CA PRO A 159 -45.72 40.86 -4.21
C PRO A 159 -44.81 39.73 -4.71
N LEU A 160 -43.48 39.88 -4.63
CA LEU A 160 -42.53 38.86 -5.04
C LEU A 160 -42.47 37.69 -4.04
N ALA A 161 -42.56 37.98 -2.74
CA ALA A 161 -42.71 36.96 -1.71
C ALA A 161 -43.99 36.15 -1.91
N GLN A 162 -45.10 36.83 -2.23
CA GLN A 162 -46.39 36.18 -2.46
C GLN A 162 -46.33 35.25 -3.68
N ASN A 163 -45.71 35.69 -4.77
CA ASN A 163 -45.51 34.86 -5.97
C ASN A 163 -44.70 33.60 -5.66
N PHE A 164 -43.62 33.72 -4.87
CA PHE A 164 -42.84 32.57 -4.41
C PHE A 164 -43.68 31.63 -3.53
N ALA A 165 -44.44 32.17 -2.57
CA ALA A 165 -45.31 31.39 -1.70
C ALA A 165 -46.39 30.62 -2.47
N ASP A 166 -46.97 31.23 -3.50
CA ASP A 166 -47.97 30.61 -4.35
C ASP A 166 -47.38 29.54 -5.26
N CYS A 167 -46.18 29.78 -5.82
CA CYS A 167 -45.46 28.73 -6.52
C CYS A 167 -45.17 27.53 -5.61
N ALA A 168 -44.63 27.77 -4.40
CA ALA A 168 -44.34 26.71 -3.44
C ALA A 168 -45.61 25.94 -3.04
N ARG A 169 -46.76 26.62 -2.95
CA ARG A 169 -48.06 26.00 -2.70
C ARG A 169 -48.46 25.07 -3.84
N ARG A 170 -48.38 25.52 -5.09
CA ARG A 170 -48.70 24.69 -6.27
C ARG A 170 -47.83 23.44 -6.34
N VAL A 171 -46.53 23.58 -6.11
CA VAL A 171 -45.57 22.46 -6.10
C VAL A 171 -45.92 21.42 -5.03
N ARG A 172 -46.28 21.88 -3.82
CA ARG A 172 -46.73 20.98 -2.74
C ARG A 172 -48.00 20.21 -3.11
N GLN A 173 -48.93 20.83 -3.83
CA GLN A 173 -50.14 20.13 -4.27
C GLN A 173 -49.84 19.10 -5.38
N LEU A 174 -48.97 19.44 -6.34
CA LEU A 174 -48.53 18.52 -7.38
C LEU A 174 -47.80 17.29 -6.83
N ALA A 175 -46.97 17.48 -5.79
CA ALA A 175 -46.31 16.38 -5.10
C ALA A 175 -47.34 15.42 -4.47
N LYS A 176 -48.31 15.96 -3.72
CA LYS A 176 -49.38 15.16 -3.09
C LYS A 176 -50.23 14.37 -4.08
N SER A 177 -50.43 14.88 -5.30
CA SER A 177 -51.18 14.18 -6.34
C SER A 177 -50.36 13.13 -7.10
N ALA A 178 -49.03 13.23 -7.11
CA ALA A 178 -48.15 12.28 -7.79
C ALA A 178 -47.86 11.01 -6.96
N ASP A 179 -48.08 11.08 -5.64
CA ASP A 179 -47.91 9.95 -4.71
C ASP A 179 -49.17 9.08 -4.55
N LYS A 180 -50.24 9.35 -5.29
CA LYS A 180 -51.51 8.61 -5.26
C LYS A 180 -51.72 7.83 -6.56
#